data_AF-A0A2I8F3G9-F1
#
_entry.id   AF-A0A2I8F3G9-F1
#
_cell.length_a   1.000
_cell.length_b   1.000
_cell.length_c   1.000
_cell.angle_alpha   90.00
_cell.angle_beta   90.00
_cell.angle_gamma   90.00
#
_symmetry.space_group_name_H-M   'P 1'
#
loop_
_entity.id
_entity.type
_entity.pdbx_description
1 polymer ?
#
loop_
_entity_poly.entity_id
_entity_poly.type
_entity_poly.pdbx_seq_one_letter_code
_entity_poly.pdbx_strand_id
1 'polypeptide(L)'
;MTIPTIEYRGYELRAYAHQEFPLHRDPYAKGPRRFSSVVRIDTIQPGEVKARRYSTLFTTASPTTAGDAIDLAMQYGKDIVDGNVQANGL
;
A
#
# COMPACT_ATOMS: atom_id res chain seq x y z
N MET A 1 0.75 2.70 -16.98
CA MET A 1 0.38 2.91 -15.56
C MET A 1 1.56 3.55 -14.87
N THR A 2 1.41 4.78 -14.40
CA THR A 2 2.44 5.47 -13.63
C THR A 2 2.31 5.03 -12.18
N ILE A 3 3.40 4.56 -11.58
CA ILE A 3 3.40 4.20 -10.16
C ILE A 3 3.42 5.51 -9.36
N PRO A 4 2.45 5.76 -8.47
CA PRO A 4 2.47 6.94 -7.63
C PRO A 4 3.66 6.84 -6.67
N THR A 5 4.53 7.84 -6.73
CA THR A 5 5.73 7.96 -5.91
C THR A 5 5.76 9.32 -5.23
N ILE A 6 6.05 9.35 -3.93
CA ILE A 6 6.24 10.60 -3.18
C ILE A 6 7.51 10.51 -2.35
N GLU A 7 8.21 11.63 -2.20
CA GLU A 7 9.32 11.75 -1.26
C GLU A 7 8.78 12.28 0.07
N TYR A 8 9.12 11.60 1.17
CA TYR A 8 8.69 11.96 2.51
C TYR A 8 9.81 11.71 3.53
N ARG A 9 10.28 12.79 4.18
CA ARG A 9 11.32 12.74 5.24
C ARG A 9 12.60 11.97 4.86
N GLY A 10 13.03 12.03 3.60
CA GLY A 10 14.22 11.30 3.12
C GLY A 10 13.96 9.84 2.72
N TYR A 11 12.69 9.43 2.69
CA TYR A 11 12.24 8.16 2.14
C TYR A 11 11.45 8.38 0.86
N GLU A 12 11.58 7.48 -0.10
CA GLU A 12 10.74 7.42 -1.28
C GLU A 12 9.63 6.38 -1.02
N LEU A 13 8.38 6.86 -0.97
CA LEU A 13 7.20 6.03 -0.81
C LEU A 13 6.62 5.70 -2.18
N ARG A 14 6.43 4.42 -2.47
CA ARG A 14 5.79 3.95 -3.70
C ARG A 14 4.58 3.10 -3.36
N ALA A 15 3.41 3.49 -3.84
CA ALA A 15 2.18 2.75 -3.59
C ALA A 15 1.76 1.92 -4.80
N TYR A 16 1.34 0.69 -4.55
CA TYR A 16 0.81 -0.24 -5.53
C TYR A 16 -0.58 -0.67 -5.09
N ALA A 17 -1.59 -0.48 -5.92
CA ALA A 17 -2.90 -1.08 -5.72
C ALA A 17 -3.01 -2.37 -6.55
N HIS A 18 -3.54 -3.42 -5.94
CA HIS A 18 -3.90 -4.66 -6.59
C HIS A 18 -5.41 -4.84 -6.49
N GLN A 19 -6.08 -5.09 -7.63
CA GLN A 19 -7.48 -5.45 -7.60
C GLN A 19 -7.60 -6.92 -7.19
N GLU A 20 -8.26 -7.18 -6.07
CA GLU A 20 -8.55 -8.54 -5.65
C GLU A 20 -9.77 -9.05 -6.39
N PHE A 21 -9.56 -10.06 -7.23
CA PHE A 21 -10.65 -10.83 -7.78
C PHE A 21 -11.18 -11.79 -6.71
N PRO A 22 -12.50 -11.95 -6.58
CA PRO A 22 -13.04 -13.01 -5.73
C PRO A 22 -12.43 -14.34 -6.13
N LEU A 23 -12.08 -15.18 -5.13
CA LEU A 23 -11.52 -16.50 -5.40
C LEU A 23 -12.42 -17.23 -6.41
N HIS A 24 -11.78 -17.89 -7.37
CA HIS A 24 -12.29 -18.58 -8.56
C HIS A 24 -13.48 -19.55 -8.35
N ARG A 25 -14.03 -19.66 -7.14
CA ARG A 25 -15.17 -20.50 -6.78
C ARG A 25 -16.54 -19.87 -7.01
N ASP A 26 -16.65 -18.57 -7.26
CA ASP A 26 -17.96 -17.95 -7.48
C ASP A 26 -18.01 -16.99 -8.69
N PRO A 27 -18.46 -17.48 -9.87
CA PRO A 27 -18.73 -16.68 -11.06
C PRO A 27 -19.80 -15.59 -10.85
N TYR A 28 -20.56 -15.66 -9.76
CA TYR A 28 -21.62 -14.73 -9.40
C TYR A 28 -21.28 -13.90 -8.16
N ALA A 29 -20.00 -13.82 -7.75
CA ALA A 29 -19.58 -13.02 -6.62
C ALA A 29 -19.96 -11.53 -6.83
N LYS A 30 -21.15 -11.16 -6.36
CA LYS A 30 -21.67 -9.79 -6.32
C LYS A 30 -21.14 -9.13 -5.07
N GLY A 31 -19.82 -8.91 -5.04
CA GLY A 31 -19.15 -8.14 -3.99
C GLY A 31 -18.68 -6.79 -4.54
N PRO A 32 -18.64 -5.74 -3.70
CA PRO A 32 -17.90 -4.53 -4.07
C PRO A 32 -16.46 -4.91 -4.45
N ARG A 33 -15.92 -4.28 -5.49
CA ARG A 33 -14.53 -4.50 -5.92
C ARG A 33 -13.62 -4.30 -4.71
N ARG A 34 -12.86 -5.33 -4.36
CA ARG A 34 -11.86 -5.24 -3.29
C ARG A 34 -10.53 -4.87 -3.91
N PHE A 35 -9.83 -3.95 -3.29
CA PHE A 35 -8.46 -3.61 -3.66
C PHE A 35 -7.57 -3.84 -2.44
N SER A 36 -6.47 -4.55 -2.62
CA SER A 36 -5.33 -4.51 -1.70
C SER A 36 -4.38 -3.40 -2.12
N SER A 37 -3.59 -2.87 -1.18
CA SER A 37 -2.44 -2.07 -1.55
C SER A 37 -1.18 -2.44 -0.79
N VAL A 38 -0.06 -2.09 -1.41
CA VAL A 38 1.28 -2.31 -0.88
C VAL A 38 2.01 -1.00 -0.97
N VAL A 39 2.60 -0.56 0.14
CA VAL A 39 3.51 0.58 0.16
C VAL A 39 4.94 0.08 0.29
N ARG A 40 5.79 0.53 -0.62
CA ARG A 40 7.23 0.31 -0.57
C ARG A 40 7.87 1.60 -0.06
N ILE A 41 8.69 1.47 0.98
CA ILE A 41 9.46 2.55 1.58
C ILE A 41 10.91 2.28 1.22
N ASP A 42 11.42 3.08 0.29
CA ASP A 42 12.81 3.08 -0.12
C ASP A 42 13.55 4.21 0.62
N THR A 43 14.77 3.96 1.06
CA THR A 43 15.65 4.97 1.68
C THR A 43 16.39 5.70 0.58
N ILE A 44 16.31 7.04 0.54
CA ILE A 44 16.99 7.85 -0.49
C ILE A 44 18.51 7.89 -0.24
N GLN A 45 18.95 7.57 0.98
CA GLN A 45 20.39 7.48 1.28
C GLN A 45 21.01 6.21 0.65
N PRO A 46 22.16 6.34 -0.03
CA PRO A 46 22.81 5.25 -0.78
C PRO A 46 23.46 4.16 0.10
N GLY A 47 23.14 4.10 1.40
CA GLY A 47 23.75 3.18 2.37
C GLY A 47 22.80 2.18 3.04
N GLU A 48 21.48 2.34 2.93
CA GLU A 48 20.52 1.41 3.53
C GLU A 48 20.05 0.35 2.52
N VAL A 49 20.40 -0.90 2.78
CA VAL A 49 20.47 -1.98 1.79
C VAL A 49 19.11 -2.59 1.43
N LYS A 50 18.00 -2.24 2.11
CA LYS A 50 16.72 -2.91 1.83
C LYS A 50 15.52 -1.96 1.91
N ALA A 51 15.05 -1.60 0.71
CA ALA A 51 13.65 -1.30 0.42
C ALA A 51 12.69 -2.15 1.27
N ARG A 52 11.96 -1.54 2.21
CA ARG A 52 10.97 -2.28 3.01
C ARG A 52 9.62 -2.21 2.34
N ARG A 53 8.96 -3.36 2.20
CA ARG A 53 7.62 -3.47 1.64
C ARG A 53 6.64 -3.77 2.76
N TYR A 54 5.52 -3.07 2.76
CA TYR A 54 4.47 -3.24 3.75
C TYR A 54 3.14 -3.42 3.02
N SER A 55 2.42 -4.50 3.33
CA SER A 55 1.02 -4.64 2.94
C SER A 55 0.17 -3.77 3.84
N THR A 56 -0.68 -2.94 3.26
CA THR A 56 -1.67 -2.21 4.04
C THR A 56 -2.79 -3.16 4.45
N LEU A 57 -3.03 -3.28 5.76
CA LEU A 57 -4.20 -3.99 6.28
C LEU A 57 -5.31 -2.96 6.50
N PHE A 58 -6.33 -3.01 5.64
CA PHE A 58 -7.50 -2.15 5.75
C PHE A 58 -8.42 -2.64 6.87
N THR A 59 -8.25 -2.13 8.09
CA THR A 59 -9.05 -2.54 9.25
C THR A 59 -10.37 -1.78 9.39
N THR A 60 -10.47 -0.55 8.86
CA THR A 60 -11.63 0.33 9.05
C THR A 60 -12.38 0.68 7.77
N ALA A 61 -11.70 0.72 6.62
CA ALA A 61 -12.31 1.03 5.33
C ALA A 61 -11.65 0.22 4.21
N SER A 62 -12.39 -0.69 3.57
CA SER A 62 -11.92 -1.38 2.37
C SER A 62 -12.02 -0.42 1.17
N PRO A 63 -10.92 -0.13 0.48
CA PRO A 63 -10.97 0.74 -0.68
C PRO A 63 -11.84 0.10 -1.78
N THR A 64 -12.73 0.91 -2.34
CA THR A 64 -13.63 0.51 -3.43
C THR A 64 -13.07 0.87 -4.80
N THR A 65 -12.02 1.69 -4.83
CA THR A 65 -11.29 2.08 -6.04
C THR A 65 -9.78 1.91 -5.86
N ALA A 66 -9.05 1.81 -6.97
CA ALA A 66 -7.59 1.76 -6.95
C ALA A 66 -6.96 3.06 -6.40
N GLY A 67 -7.62 4.21 -6.61
CA GLY A 67 -7.18 5.51 -6.10
C GLY A 67 -7.20 5.54 -4.56
N ASP A 68 -8.34 5.15 -3.97
CA ASP A 68 -8.47 5.08 -2.51
C ASP A 68 -7.43 4.13 -1.89
N ALA A 69 -7.18 3.00 -2.55
CA ALA A 69 -6.18 2.03 -2.10
C ALA A 69 -4.75 2.61 -2.13
N ILE A 70 -4.42 3.40 -3.15
CA ILE A 70 -3.16 4.12 -3.27
C ILE A 70 -3.03 5.19 -2.18
N ASP A 71 -4.05 6.02 -1.99
CA ASP A 71 -4.02 7.11 -1.03
C ASP A 71 -3.87 6.60 0.41
N LEU A 72 -4.59 5.52 0.74
CA LEU A 72 -4.45 4.83 2.01
C LEU A 72 -3.08 4.18 2.17
N ALA A 73 -2.51 3.59 1.11
CA ALA A 73 -1.14 3.07 1.15
C ALA A 73 -0.10 4.15 1.40
N MET A 74 -0.24 5.30 0.75
CA MET A 74 0.65 6.44 0.94
C MET A 74 0.55 7.00 2.35
N GLN A 75 -0.66 7.17 2.88
CA GLN A 75 -0.87 7.60 4.25
C GLN A 75 -0.26 6.61 5.25
N TYR A 76 -0.51 5.32 5.05
CA TYR A 76 0.08 4.26 5.88
C TYR A 76 1.61 4.28 5.84
N GLY A 77 2.22 4.51 4.67
CA GLY A 77 3.66 4.67 4.52
C GLY A 77 4.21 5.85 5.33
N LYS A 78 3.51 7.00 5.31
CA LYS A 78 3.87 8.16 6.14
C LYS A 78 3.75 7.84 7.62
N ASP A 79 2.69 7.15 8.03
CA ASP A 79 2.45 6.78 9.43
C ASP A 79 3.53 5.82 9.97
N ILE A 80 4.07 4.94 9.13
CA ILE A 80 5.23 4.09 9.47
C ILE A 80 6.49 4.94 9.65
N VAL A 81 6.76 5.86 8.71
CA VAL A 81 7.94 6.76 8.78
C VAL A 81 7.87 7.67 10.02
N ASP A 82 6.66 8.12 10.38
CA ASP A 82 6.42 8.94 11.56
C ASP A 82 6.45 8.13 12.87
N GLY A 83 6.47 6.79 12.80
CA GLY A 83 6.44 5.91 13.97
C GLY A 83 5.07 5.78 14.63
N ASN A 84 4.01 6.28 13.98
CA ASN A 84 2.63 6.19 14.46
C ASN A 84 2.07 4.76 14.33
N VAL A 85 2.61 3.98 13.39
CA VAL A 85 2.20 2.60 13.15
C VAL A 85 3.42 1.68 13.14
N GLN A 86 3.37 0.62 13.95
CA GLN A 86 4.32 -0.49 13.86
C GLN A 86 3.84 -1.48 12.79
N ALA A 87 4.33 -1.32 11.57
CA ALA A 87 4.07 -2.26 10.49
C ALA A 87 5.13 -3.36 10.48
N ASN A 88 4.69 -4.61 10.36
CA ASN A 88 5.59 -5.71 10.05
C ASN A 88 5.83 -5.74 8.54
N GLY A 89 7.10 -5.75 8.14
CA GLY A 89 7.48 -5.90 6.74
C GLY A 89 7.01 -7.25 6.18
N LEU A 90 6.71 -7.28 4.89
CA LEU A 90 6.47 -8.49 4.12
C LEU A 90 7.77 -9.27 3.88
#